data_AF-M6UNM1-F1
#
_entry.id   AF-M6UNM1-F1
#
_cell.length_a   1.000
_cell.length_b   1.000
_cell.length_c   1.000
_cell.angle_alpha   90.00
_cell.angle_beta   90.00
_cell.angle_gamma   90.00
#
_symmetry.space_group_name_H-M   'P 1'
#
loop_
_entity.id
_entity.type
_entity.pdbx_description
1 polymer ?
#
loop_
_entity_poly.entity_id
_entity_poly.type
_entity_poly.pdbx_seq_one_letter_code
_entity_poly.pdbx_strand_id
1 'polypeptide(L)'
;MAQRYYLYYKQTGTGNLAVGKPSGYSGFLHNPDAKRMSFVLPENQGKGQEAIGKFIQDFQRLNVNKFSISNTSIQNTSTPPAPSPKPPVGGTDPKPSPTKVITQSEKIEPEKKDDNTMIVVAVVVVIGIFVFSNMKKGKRR
;
A
#
# COMPACT_ATOMS: atom_id res chain seq x y z
N MET A 1 -3.95 7.98 -16.16
CA MET A 1 -4.17 8.56 -14.82
C MET A 1 -2.99 8.16 -13.95
N ALA A 2 -2.40 9.09 -13.22
CA ALA A 2 -1.29 8.75 -12.33
C ALA A 2 -1.78 7.87 -11.18
N GLN A 3 -0.91 7.00 -10.66
CA GLN A 3 -1.18 6.17 -9.49
C GLN A 3 -0.37 6.70 -8.32
N ARG A 4 -0.89 6.56 -7.10
CA ARG A 4 -0.22 6.94 -5.87
C ARG A 4 -0.18 5.75 -4.93
N TYR A 5 1.01 5.47 -4.42
CA TYR A 5 1.23 4.46 -3.42
C TYR A 5 1.13 5.08 -2.03
N TYR A 6 0.41 4.42 -1.13
CA TYR A 6 0.23 4.80 0.25
C TYR A 6 0.80 3.72 1.17
N LEU A 7 1.53 4.16 2.19
CA LEU A 7 2.07 3.34 3.26
C LEU A 7 1.52 3.88 4.59
N TYR A 8 0.86 3.00 5.32
CA TYR A 8 0.39 3.25 6.67
C TYR A 8 1.37 2.62 7.64
N TYR A 9 1.65 3.31 8.74
CA TYR A 9 2.58 2.83 9.74
C TYR A 9 2.02 2.94 11.15
N LYS A 10 2.60 2.18 12.07
CA LYS A 10 2.33 2.25 13.51
C LYS A 10 3.62 2.43 14.28
N GLN A 11 3.56 3.12 15.41
CA GLN A 11 4.69 3.22 16.32
C GLN A 11 4.84 1.90 17.06
N THR A 12 6.06 1.39 17.13
CA THR A 12 6.43 0.18 17.87
C THR A 12 7.30 0.49 19.08
N GLY A 13 8.07 1.59 19.04
CA GLY A 13 8.89 2.05 20.15
C GLY A 13 8.10 2.85 21.20
N THR A 14 8.71 3.09 22.34
CA THR A 14 8.15 3.90 23.44
C THR A 14 8.55 5.37 23.32
N GLY A 15 7.72 6.27 23.87
CA GLY A 15 7.98 7.72 23.89
C GLY A 15 7.46 8.49 22.67
N ASN A 16 7.83 9.77 22.58
CA ASN A 16 7.45 10.66 21.48
C ASN A 16 8.48 10.56 20.35
N LEU A 17 8.29 9.60 19.46
CA LEU A 17 9.22 9.30 18.36
C LEU A 17 8.84 10.07 17.09
N ALA A 18 9.85 10.62 16.41
CA ALA A 18 9.69 11.19 15.08
C ALA A 18 9.91 10.12 14.00
N VAL A 19 9.00 10.04 13.04
CA VAL A 19 9.13 9.13 11.90
C VAL A 19 10.14 9.67 10.88
N GLY A 20 11.10 8.83 10.49
CA GLY A 20 12.02 9.08 9.40
C GLY A 20 11.30 9.01 8.05
N LYS A 21 11.52 10.02 7.21
CA LYS A 21 10.83 10.19 5.92
C LYS A 21 11.76 9.77 4.78
N PRO A 22 11.38 8.80 3.94
CA PRO A 22 12.09 8.52 2.69
C PRO A 22 12.14 9.77 1.79
N SER A 23 13.20 9.93 0.99
CA SER A 23 13.41 11.09 0.12
C SER A 23 13.65 10.66 -1.33
N GLY A 24 13.48 11.59 -2.29
CA GLY A 24 13.66 11.29 -3.73
C GLY A 24 12.42 10.70 -4.42
N TYR A 25 11.26 10.71 -3.77
CA TYR A 25 10.00 10.19 -4.34
C TYR A 25 9.12 11.34 -4.86
N SER A 26 8.64 11.22 -6.10
CA SER A 26 7.82 12.26 -6.73
C SER A 26 6.48 12.43 -6.01
N GLY A 27 6.08 13.68 -5.79
CA GLY A 27 4.82 14.02 -5.11
C GLY A 27 4.69 13.41 -3.72
N PHE A 28 5.80 13.21 -3.01
CA PHE A 28 5.82 12.66 -1.66
C PHE A 28 4.97 13.50 -0.70
N LEU A 29 4.09 12.84 0.06
CA LEU A 29 3.29 13.45 1.11
C LEU A 29 3.38 12.61 2.38
N HIS A 30 3.49 13.28 3.53
CA HIS A 30 3.46 12.65 4.85
C HIS A 30 2.39 13.30 5.71
N ASN A 31 1.47 12.49 6.22
CA ASN A 31 0.45 12.89 7.17
C ASN A 31 0.72 12.15 8.51
N PRO A 32 1.20 12.85 9.55
CA PRO A 32 1.49 12.24 10.84
C PRO A 32 0.22 11.82 11.60
N ASP A 33 -0.89 12.55 11.48
CA ASP A 33 -2.15 12.28 12.18
C ASP A 33 -2.76 10.94 11.74
N ALA A 34 -2.77 10.72 10.42
CA ALA A 34 -3.22 9.46 9.82
C ALA A 34 -2.13 8.38 9.81
N LYS A 35 -0.94 8.66 10.34
CA LYS A 35 0.26 7.81 10.31
C LYS A 35 0.51 7.22 8.91
N ARG A 36 0.52 8.10 7.91
CA ARG A 36 0.51 7.73 6.49
C ARG A 36 1.54 8.50 5.68
N MET A 37 2.27 7.81 4.82
CA MET A 37 3.12 8.40 3.79
C MET A 37 2.64 7.96 2.41
N SER A 38 2.90 8.77 1.38
CA SER A 38 2.56 8.41 0.01
C SER A 38 3.48 9.07 -1.00
N PHE A 39 3.56 8.50 -2.20
CA PHE A 39 4.23 9.11 -3.34
C PHE A 39 3.57 8.69 -4.66
N VAL A 40 3.78 9.48 -5.71
CA VAL A 40 3.26 9.21 -7.05
C VAL A 40 4.12 8.15 -7.73
N LEU A 41 3.48 7.09 -8.20
CA LEU A 41 4.11 6.01 -8.93
C LEU A 41 4.50 6.46 -10.35
N PRO A 42 5.68 6.06 -10.84
CA PRO A 42 6.02 6.15 -12.26
C PRO A 42 4.96 5.45 -13.13
N GLU A 43 4.69 6.01 -14.31
CA GLU A 43 3.72 5.43 -15.26
C GLU A 43 4.17 4.07 -15.80
N ASN A 44 5.47 3.83 -15.86
CA ASN A 44 6.02 2.54 -16.22
C ASN A 44 5.88 1.56 -15.04
N GLN A 45 5.04 0.52 -15.22
CA GLN A 45 4.73 -0.46 -14.18
C GLN A 45 5.97 -1.14 -13.58
N GLY A 46 7.00 -1.44 -14.37
CA GLY A 46 8.25 -2.04 -13.88
C GLY A 46 9.01 -1.10 -12.93
N LYS A 47 9.12 0.18 -13.32
CA LYS A 47 9.71 1.21 -12.46
C LYS A 47 8.85 1.52 -11.23
N GLY A 48 7.54 1.31 -11.33
CA GLY A 48 6.59 1.44 -10.23
C GLY A 48 6.87 0.45 -9.10
N GLN A 49 7.03 -0.85 -9.44
CA GLN A 49 7.34 -1.88 -8.45
C GLN A 49 8.71 -1.66 -7.79
N GLU A 50 9.72 -1.27 -8.57
CA GLU A 50 11.04 -0.92 -8.04
C GLU A 50 10.96 0.26 -7.06
N ALA A 51 10.24 1.33 -7.43
CA ALA A 51 10.04 2.49 -6.57
C ALA A 51 9.33 2.13 -5.26
N ILE A 52 8.32 1.26 -5.31
CA ILE A 52 7.64 0.75 -4.10
C ILE A 52 8.62 -0.03 -3.22
N GLY A 53 9.39 -0.96 -3.80
CA GLY A 53 10.37 -1.75 -3.07
C GLY A 53 11.41 -0.87 -2.37
N LYS A 54 11.99 0.09 -3.10
CA LYS A 54 12.93 1.08 -2.55
C LYS A 54 12.30 1.90 -1.43
N PHE A 55 11.05 2.34 -1.61
CA PHE A 55 10.33 3.13 -0.62
C PHE A 55 10.10 2.37 0.69
N ILE A 56 9.67 1.12 0.60
CA ILE A 56 9.49 0.23 1.76
C ILE A 56 10.83 0.01 2.47
N GLN A 57 11.88 -0.27 1.71
CA GLN A 57 13.22 -0.51 2.27
C GLN A 57 13.76 0.73 2.99
N ASP A 58 13.65 1.91 2.36
CA ASP A 58 14.04 3.18 2.98
C ASP A 58 13.23 3.46 4.25
N PHE A 59 11.91 3.23 4.21
CA PHE A 59 11.07 3.41 5.39
C PHE A 59 11.54 2.52 6.54
N GLN A 60 11.76 1.23 6.29
CA GLN A 60 12.22 0.28 7.31
C GLN A 60 13.61 0.66 7.85
N ARG A 61 14.54 1.05 6.97
CA ARG A 61 15.89 1.47 7.35
C ARG A 61 15.88 2.71 8.26
N LEU A 62 15.08 3.72 7.91
CA LEU A 62 15.01 4.98 8.66
C LEU A 62 14.24 4.85 9.99
N ASN A 63 13.34 3.86 10.07
CA ASN A 63 12.40 3.69 11.17
C ASN A 63 12.59 2.40 11.97
N VAL A 64 13.74 1.74 11.81
CA VAL A 64 14.08 0.50 12.52
C VAL A 64 13.76 0.63 14.01
N ASN A 65 13.06 -0.38 14.54
CA ASN A 65 12.60 -0.49 15.94
C ASN A 65 11.67 0.65 16.44
N LYS A 66 11.38 1.68 15.64
CA LYS A 66 10.53 2.82 16.02
C LYS A 66 9.14 2.73 15.40
N PHE A 67 9.07 2.37 14.12
CA PHE A 67 7.81 2.24 13.39
C PHE A 67 7.82 1.02 12.48
N SER A 68 6.66 0.40 12.31
CA SER A 68 6.44 -0.70 11.38
C SER A 68 5.34 -0.35 10.40
N ILE A 69 5.42 -0.91 9.19
CA ILE A 69 4.35 -0.82 8.20
C ILE A 69 3.14 -1.61 8.74
N SER A 70 1.95 -1.01 8.69
CA SER A 70 0.70 -1.62 9.11
C SER A 70 -0.19 -2.01 7.92
N ASN A 71 -0.19 -1.21 6.86
CA ASN A 71 -0.95 -1.46 5.64
C ASN A 71 -0.35 -0.66 4.47
N THR A 72 -0.68 -1.05 3.25
CA THR A 72 -0.26 -0.38 2.02
C THR A 72 -1.38 -0.40 1.00
N SER A 73 -1.53 0.65 0.19
CA SER A 73 -2.53 0.67 -0.88
C SER A 73 -2.05 1.47 -2.10
N ILE A 74 -2.55 1.11 -3.28
CA ILE A 74 -2.38 1.88 -4.51
C ILE A 74 -3.72 2.48 -4.88
N GLN A 75 -3.75 3.78 -5.18
CA GLN A 75 -4.95 4.45 -5.65
C GLN A 75 -4.65 5.23 -6.92
N ASN A 76 -5.59 5.23 -7.85
CA ASN A 76 -5.53 6.14 -8.99
C ASN A 76 -5.76 7.56 -8.47
N THR A 77 -4.85 8.48 -8.79
CA THR A 77 -5.10 9.90 -8.56
C THR A 77 -5.91 10.41 -9.75
N SER A 78 -7.21 10.57 -9.56
CA SER A 78 -7.98 11.45 -10.43
C SER A 78 -7.56 12.88 -10.08
N THR A 79 -6.90 13.55 -11.02
CA THR A 79 -6.96 15.01 -11.03
C THR A 79 -8.43 15.33 -11.25
N PRO A 80 -9.13 16.08 -10.37
CA PRO A 80 -10.43 16.62 -10.72
C PRO A 80 -10.27 17.37 -12.04
N PRO A 81 -11.16 17.19 -13.04
CA PRO A 81 -11.10 18.04 -14.22
C PRO A 81 -11.06 19.49 -13.73
N ALA A 82 -10.10 20.27 -14.24
CA ALA A 82 -10.05 21.69 -13.95
C ALA A 82 -11.45 22.28 -14.19
N PRO A 83 -11.97 23.17 -13.33
CA PRO A 83 -13.26 23.78 -13.57
C PRO A 83 -13.21 24.40 -14.96
N SER A 84 -14.03 23.87 -15.86
CA SER A 84 -14.14 24.38 -17.21
C SER A 84 -14.47 25.87 -17.14
N PRO A 85 -13.84 26.75 -17.95
CA PRO A 85 -14.18 28.16 -17.97
C PRO A 85 -15.69 28.32 -18.12
N LYS A 86 -16.32 28.98 -17.15
CA LYS A 86 -17.77 29.20 -17.12
C LYS A 86 -18.15 29.89 -18.44
N PRO A 87 -19.00 29.29 -19.31
CA PRO A 87 -19.48 30.01 -20.48
C PRO A 87 -20.26 31.26 -20.01
N PRO A 88 -20.26 32.35 -20.80
CA PRO A 88 -20.95 33.58 -20.43
C PRO A 88 -22.40 33.27 -20.05
N VAL A 89 -22.80 33.66 -18.84
CA VAL A 89 -24.14 33.46 -18.32
C VAL A 89 -25.14 34.27 -19.16
N GLY A 90 -25.87 33.56 -20.02
CA GLY A 90 -26.99 34.10 -20.78
C GLY A 90 -28.12 33.09 -20.86
N GLY A 91 -29.23 33.37 -20.17
CA GLY A 91 -30.56 32.86 -20.53
C GLY A 91 -31.09 31.67 -19.73
N THR A 92 -31.97 31.96 -18.77
CA THR A 92 -33.28 31.30 -18.48
C THR A 92 -33.40 29.76 -18.34
N ASP A 93 -33.64 29.33 -17.07
CA ASP A 93 -34.41 28.20 -16.47
C ASP A 93 -35.00 27.07 -17.36
N PRO A 94 -35.22 25.80 -16.91
CA PRO A 94 -35.35 25.31 -15.52
C PRO A 94 -34.54 24.05 -15.13
N LYS A 95 -34.41 23.88 -13.82
CA LYS A 95 -33.90 22.72 -13.07
C LYS A 95 -34.49 21.36 -13.52
N PRO A 96 -33.66 20.36 -13.89
CA PRO A 96 -34.05 18.97 -13.86
C PRO A 96 -33.75 18.35 -12.47
N SER A 97 -34.73 17.61 -11.98
CA SER A 97 -34.78 16.87 -10.71
C SER A 97 -33.55 15.98 -10.43
N PRO A 98 -33.24 15.68 -9.15
CA PRO A 98 -32.14 14.79 -8.81
C PRO A 98 -32.53 13.35 -9.15
N THR A 99 -31.85 12.76 -10.14
CA THR A 99 -31.93 11.33 -10.39
C THR A 99 -31.34 10.60 -9.19
N LYS A 100 -32.22 10.03 -8.37
CA LYS A 100 -31.89 9.02 -7.38
C LYS A 100 -31.27 7.83 -8.11
N VAL A 101 -29.97 7.61 -7.94
CA VAL A 101 -29.37 6.30 -8.26
C VAL A 101 -29.38 5.50 -6.96
N ILE A 102 -30.43 4.69 -6.82
CA ILE A 102 -30.55 3.64 -5.82
C ILE A 102 -29.70 2.45 -6.30
N THR A 103 -28.72 2.10 -5.48
CA THR A 103 -28.25 0.75 -5.09
C THR A 103 -28.54 -0.41 -6.06
N GLN A 104 -27.46 -0.99 -6.60
CA GLN A 104 -27.36 -2.45 -6.73
C GLN A 104 -26.26 -2.94 -5.82
N SER A 105 -26.68 -3.50 -4.68
CA SER A 105 -25.91 -4.44 -3.89
C SER A 105 -25.67 -5.67 -4.76
N GLU A 106 -24.46 -5.84 -5.28
CA GLU A 106 -23.99 -7.17 -5.64
C GLU A 106 -23.07 -7.67 -4.52
N LYS A 107 -23.70 -8.41 -3.62
CA LYS A 107 -23.06 -9.31 -2.68
C LYS A 107 -22.26 -10.32 -3.51
N ILE A 108 -20.95 -10.14 -3.57
CA ILE A 108 -20.03 -11.20 -3.95
C ILE A 108 -19.15 -11.45 -2.72
N GLU A 109 -19.65 -12.29 -1.82
CA GLU A 109 -18.76 -13.16 -1.05
C GLU A 109 -18.12 -14.12 -2.05
N PRO A 110 -16.80 -14.28 -1.99
CA PRO A 110 -16.27 -15.62 -2.13
C PRO A 110 -15.37 -15.96 -0.95
N GLU A 111 -15.75 -17.08 -0.32
CA GLU A 111 -14.99 -18.02 0.50
C GLU A 111 -13.65 -17.57 1.10
N LYS A 112 -13.59 -17.61 2.44
CA LYS A 112 -12.39 -18.02 3.15
C LYS A 112 -11.88 -19.35 2.59
N LYS A 113 -10.66 -19.34 2.04
CA LYS A 113 -9.79 -20.51 2.07
C LYS A 113 -8.52 -20.14 2.82
N ASP A 114 -8.29 -20.87 3.91
CA ASP A 114 -7.14 -20.76 4.78
C ASP A 114 -5.87 -21.26 4.07
N ASP A 115 -5.21 -20.39 3.30
CA ASP A 115 -3.91 -20.67 2.67
C ASP A 115 -2.73 -20.66 3.65
N ASN A 116 -2.98 -20.31 4.92
CA ASN A 116 -1.93 -20.29 5.94
C ASN A 116 -1.46 -21.70 6.31
N THR A 117 -2.31 -22.73 6.20
CA THR A 117 -1.91 -24.11 6.51
C THR A 117 -0.94 -24.65 5.47
N MET A 118 -1.11 -24.33 4.18
CA MET A 118 -0.24 -24.85 3.13
C MET A 118 1.15 -24.18 3.16
N ILE A 119 1.21 -22.87 3.45
CA ILE A 119 2.47 -22.15 3.62
C ILE A 119 3.21 -22.65 4.87
N VAL A 120 2.51 -22.84 6.00
CA VAL A 120 3.13 -23.35 7.23
C VAL A 120 3.67 -24.78 7.03
N VAL A 121 2.92 -25.67 6.37
CA VAL A 121 3.39 -27.03 6.06
C VAL A 121 4.60 -27.01 5.12
N ALA A 122 4.60 -26.16 4.09
CA ALA A 122 5.74 -26.04 3.18
C ALA A 122 7.01 -25.53 3.89
N VAL A 123 6.89 -24.53 4.77
CA VAL A 123 8.02 -23.98 5.54
C VAL A 123 8.58 -25.02 6.52
N VAL A 124 7.72 -25.77 7.22
CA VAL A 124 8.16 -26.81 8.18
C VAL A 124 8.88 -27.96 7.47
N VAL A 125 8.42 -28.38 6.29
CA VAL A 125 9.08 -29.45 5.51
C VAL A 125 10.46 -29.00 5.01
N VAL A 126 10.60 -27.77 4.51
CA VAL A 126 11.90 -27.25 4.04
C VAL A 126 12.90 -27.10 5.19
N ILE A 127 12.47 -26.59 6.35
CA ILE A 127 13.33 -26.50 7.53
C ILE A 127 13.71 -27.91 8.02
N GLY A 128 12.76 -28.85 8.06
CA GLY A 128 13.01 -30.24 8.45
C GLY A 128 14.06 -30.92 7.55
N ILE A 129 13.93 -30.80 6.23
CA ILE A 129 14.89 -31.37 5.27
C ILE A 129 16.26 -30.70 5.40
N PHE A 130 16.31 -29.38 5.59
CA PHE A 130 17.56 -28.64 5.74
C PHE A 130 18.31 -29.02 7.03
N VAL A 131 17.60 -29.15 8.16
CA VAL A 131 18.18 -29.58 9.44
C VAL A 131 18.63 -31.04 9.37
N PHE A 132 17.81 -31.93 8.81
CA PHE A 132 18.15 -33.35 8.69
C PHE A 132 19.34 -33.60 7.75
N SER A 133 19.43 -32.85 6.64
CA SER A 133 20.55 -32.94 5.70
C SER A 133 21.86 -32.40 6.29
N ASN A 134 21.80 -31.37 7.14
CA ASN A 134 22.98 -30.85 7.84
C ASN A 134 23.40 -31.74 9.02
N MET A 135 22.47 -32.38 9.72
CA MET A 135 22.81 -33.32 10.80
C MET A 135 23.53 -34.59 10.30
N LYS A 136 23.20 -35.07 9.09
CA LYS A 136 23.89 -36.24 8.51
C LYS A 136 25.32 -35.96 8.03
N LYS A 137 25.70 -34.69 7.83
CA LYS A 137 27.08 -34.32 7.45
C LYS A 137 28.06 -34.28 8.64
N GLY A 138 27.57 -34.37 9.88
CA GLY A 138 28.40 -34.34 11.10
C GLY A 138 28.80 -35.69 11.69
N LYS A 139 28.35 -36.83 11.12
CA LYS A 139 28.64 -38.17 11.65
C LYS A 139 29.37 -39.04 10.61
N ARG A 140 30.56 -38.59 10.24
CA ARG A 140 31.64 -39.45 9.73
C ARG A 140 32.92 -39.14 10.52
N ARG A 141 32.99 -39.74 11.69
CA ARG A 141 34.23 -40.29 12.24
C ARG A 141 34.02 -41.79 12.34
#